data_AF-A0A6B9Z306-F1
#
_entry.id   AF-A0A6B9Z306-F1
#
_cell.length_a   1.000
_cell.length_b   1.000
_cell.length_c   1.000
_cell.angle_alpha   90.00
_cell.angle_beta   90.00
_cell.angle_gamma   90.00
#
_symmetry.space_group_name_H-M   'P 1'
#
loop_
_entity.id
_entity.type
_entity.pdbx_description
1 polymer ?
#
loop_
_entity_poly.entity_id
_entity_poly.type
_entity_poly.pdbx_seq_one_letter_code
_entity_poly.pdbx_strand_id
1 'polypeptide(L)' 'MKTIKINGNPADMTAVMVPREDEYHDHETVRLESSIDGASVEKTIFRVVDGGEDKWELQFE' A
#
# COMPACT_ATOMS: atom_id res chain seq x y z
N MET A 1 -7.37 -2.27 10.61
CA MET A 1 -7.18 -1.71 9.26
C MET A 1 -5.89 -0.91 9.27
N LYS A 2 -4.93 -1.26 8.41
CA LYS A 2 -3.62 -0.60 8.35
C LYS A 2 -3.67 0.64 7.47
N THR A 3 -2.90 1.67 7.82
CA THR A 3 -2.77 2.90 7.03
C THR A 3 -1.34 3.02 6.51
N ILE A 4 -1.20 3.18 5.20
CA ILE A 4 0.09 3.33 4.51
C ILE A 4 0.18 4.77 3.99
N LYS A 5 1.25 5.45 4.39
CA LYS A 5 1.54 6.81 3.91
C LYS A 5 2.30 6.75 2.60
N ILE A 6 1.80 7.49 1.61
CA ILE A 6 2.41 7.55 0.28
C ILE A 6 2.72 9.00 -0.12
N ASN A 7 3.64 9.14 -1.07
CA ASN A 7 3.93 10.40 -1.73
C ASN A 7 3.24 10.41 -3.10
N GLY A 8 2.03 10.95 -3.17
CA GLY A 8 1.25 11.04 -4.42
C GLY A 8 -0.25 10.86 -4.18
N ASN A 9 -1.02 10.78 -5.28
CA ASN A 9 -2.46 10.57 -5.23
C ASN A 9 -2.79 9.09 -4.91
N PRO A 10 -3.48 8.79 -3.79
CA PRO A 10 -3.83 7.43 -3.40
C PRO A 10 -4.75 6.73 -4.40
N ALA A 11 -5.61 7.48 -5.09
CA ALA A 11 -6.59 6.91 -6.03
C ALA A 11 -5.91 6.26 -7.24
N ASP A 12 -4.83 6.88 -7.74
CA ASP A 12 -4.14 6.47 -8.97
C ASP A 12 -3.07 5.39 -8.74
N MET A 13 -2.81 5.01 -7.48
CA MET A 13 -1.79 4.02 -7.15
C MET A 13 -2.25 2.60 -7.50
N THR A 14 -1.43 1.91 -8.28
CA THR A 14 -1.59 0.47 -8.59
C THR A 14 -0.64 -0.40 -7.78
N ALA A 15 0.43 0.16 -7.22
CA ALA A 15 1.36 -0.55 -6.35
C ALA A 15 2.03 0.39 -5.34
N VAL A 16 2.35 -0.12 -4.16
CA VAL A 16 3.10 0.60 -3.11
C VAL A 16 4.16 -0.31 -2.49
N MET A 17 5.35 0.23 -2.28
CA MET A 17 6.42 -0.43 -1.55
C MET A 17 6.31 -0.14 -0.05
N VAL A 18 6.24 -1.17 0.78
CA VAL A 18 6.16 -1.07 2.24
C VAL A 18 7.29 -1.88 2.90
N PRO A 19 7.74 -1.51 4.12
CA PRO A 19 8.70 -2.33 4.87
C PRO A 19 8.16 -3.73 5.18
N ARG A 20 9.04 -4.74 5.23
CA ARG A 20 8.68 -6.11 5.63
C ARG A 20 8.41 -6.30 7.12
N GLU A 21 8.66 -5.28 7.94
CA GLU A 21 8.37 -5.31 9.37
C GLU A 21 6.89 -5.53 9.65
N ASP A 22 6.04 -5.05 8.74
CA ASP A 22 4.61 -5.28 8.76
C ASP A 22 4.22 -6.48 7.88
N GLU A 23 3.39 -7.36 8.43
CA GLU A 23 2.79 -8.47 7.69
C GLU A 23 1.57 -8.01 6.89
N TYR A 24 1.51 -8.31 5.60
CA TYR A 24 0.35 -8.01 4.74
C TYR A 24 -0.08 -9.29 4.04
N HIS A 25 -1.38 -9.38 3.74
CA HIS A 25 -1.93 -10.53 3.04
C HIS A 25 -2.69 -10.12 1.78
N ASP A 26 -2.73 -11.02 0.80
CA ASP A 26 -3.61 -10.88 -0.35
C ASP A 26 -5.07 -10.74 0.12
N HIS A 27 -5.84 -9.90 -0.57
CA HIS A 27 -7.22 -9.54 -0.27
C HIS A 27 -7.44 -8.80 1.06
N GLU A 28 -6.38 -8.34 1.73
CA GLU A 28 -6.49 -7.42 2.86
C GLU A 28 -6.81 -5.99 2.37
N THR A 29 -7.73 -5.31 3.05
CA THR A 29 -8.02 -3.88 2.79
C THR A 29 -7.14 -2.99 3.65
N VAL A 30 -6.43 -2.08 2.99
CA VAL A 30 -5.56 -1.05 3.60
C VAL A 30 -6.03 0.34 3.20
N ARG A 31 -5.72 1.33 4.03
CA ARG A 31 -5.95 2.74 3.71
C ARG A 31 -4.66 3.35 3.19
N LEU A 32 -4.68 3.86 1.96
CA LEU A 32 -3.61 4.69 1.43
C LEU A 32 -3.89 6.16 1.77
N GLU A 33 -2.94 6.84 2.38
CA GLU A 33 -3.03 8.25 2.76
C GLU A 33 -1.89 9.05 2.12
N SER A 34 -2.24 10.10 1.39
CA SER A 34 -1.29 11.04 0.79
C SER A 34 -0.67 11.90 1.86
N SER A 35 0.66 11.93 1.91
CA SER A 35 1.40 12.85 2.78
C SER A 35 1.48 14.28 2.24
N ILE A 36 0.94 14.54 1.04
CA ILE A 36 1.02 15.85 0.37
C ILE A 36 -0.23 16.70 0.69
N ASP A 37 -1.41 16.14 0.47
CA ASP A 37 -2.70 16.83 0.52
C ASP A 37 -3.69 16.20 1.51
N GLY A 38 -3.31 15.11 2.19
CA GLY A 38 -4.16 14.41 3.16
C GLY A 38 -5.30 13.62 2.51
N ALA A 39 -5.33 13.50 1.18
CA ALA A 39 -6.28 12.63 0.50
C ALA A 39 -6.08 11.17 0.95
N SER A 40 -7.15 10.38 1.00
CA SER A 40 -7.03 8.97 1.34
C SER A 40 -8.07 8.11 0.64
N VAL A 41 -7.70 6.86 0.34
CA VAL A 41 -8.60 5.87 -0.25
C VAL A 41 -8.36 4.50 0.38
N GLU A 42 -9.40 3.69 0.48
CA GLU A 42 -9.27 2.28 0.86
C GLU A 42 -9.04 1.45 -0.40
N LYS A 43 -8.02 0.60 -0.38
CA LYS A 43 -7.72 -0.35 -1.46
C LYS A 43 -7.57 -1.76 -0.90
N THR A 44 -8.04 -2.73 -1.68
CA THR A 44 -7.81 -4.15 -1.40
C THR A 44 -6.53 -4.58 -2.11
N ILE A 45 -5.62 -5.21 -1.36
CA ILE A 45 -4.39 -5.77 -1.90
C ILE A 45 -4.78 -6.92 -2.83
N PHE A 46 -4.45 -6.80 -4.11
CA PHE A 46 -4.58 -7.89 -5.08
C PHE A 46 -3.54 -8.97 -4.81
N ARG A 47 -2.29 -8.55 -4.60
CA ARG A 47 -1.17 -9.45 -4.36
C ARG A 47 -0.05 -8.76 -3.58
N VAL A 48 0.57 -9.50 -2.67
CA VAL A 48 1.84 -9.14 -2.02
C VAL A 48 2.98 -9.86 -2.73
N VAL A 49 4.02 -9.13 -3.15
CA VAL A 49 5.22 -9.71 -3.78
C VAL A 49 6.50 -9.26 -3.10
N ASP A 50 7.56 -10.06 -3.28
CA ASP A 50 8.92 -9.73 -2.83
C ASP A 50 9.43 -8.49 -3.59
N GLY A 51 9.50 -7.36 -2.89
CA GLY A 51 9.98 -6.08 -3.43
C GLY A 51 11.49 -5.85 -3.26
N GLY A 52 12.27 -6.89 -2.93
CA GLY A 52 13.69 -6.80 -2.60
C GLY A 52 13.98 -6.83 -1.10
N GLU A 53 15.24 -6.54 -0.75
CA GLU A 53 15.93 -6.93 0.50
C GLU A 53 15.07 -6.80 1.77
N ASP A 54 14.31 -5.70 1.94
CA ASP A 54 13.49 -5.46 3.13
C ASP A 54 12.09 -4.88 2.82
N LYS A 55 11.58 -5.09 1.61
CA LYS A 55 10.29 -4.51 1.21
C LYS A 55 9.30 -5.53 0.67
N TRP A 56 8.04 -5.32 0.98
CA TRP A 56 6.91 -5.87 0.23
C TRP A 56 6.48 -4.87 -0.83
N GLU A 57 6.09 -5.37 -2.00
CA GLU A 57 5.31 -4.59 -2.96
C GLU A 57 3.86 -5.06 -2.86
N LEU A 58 2.97 -4.14 -2.48
CA LEU A 58 1.54 -4.36 -2.43
C LEU A 58 0.94 -3.89 -3.76
N GLN A 59 0.35 -4.80 -4.52
CA GLN A 59 -0.33 -4.49 -5.77
C GLN A 59 -1.83 -4.35 -5.52
N PHE A 60 -2.47 -3.40 -6.20
CA PHE A 60 -3.90 -3.09 -6.08
C PHE A 60 -4.56 -3.16 -7.46
N GLU A 61 -5.85 -3.51 -7.51
CA GLU A 61 -6.69 -3.39 -8.72
C GLU A 61 -7.07 -1.93 -9.04
#